data_AF-A0A1D8MJH7-F1
#
_entry.id   AF-A0A1D8MJH7-F1
#
_cell.length_a   1.000
_cell.length_b   1.000
_cell.length_c   1.000
_cell.angle_alpha   90.00
_cell.angle_beta   90.00
_cell.angle_gamma   90.00
#
_symmetry.space_group_name_H-M   'P 1'
#
loop_
_entity.id
_entity.type
_entity.pdbx_description
1 polymer ?
#
loop_
_entity_poly.entity_id
_entity_poly.type
_entity_poly.pdbx_seq_one_letter_code
_entity_poly.pdbx_strand_id
1 'polypeptide(L)'
;NGAQSVILMSHLGRPNGSPNEKYSLKPVVAELEKLLSKKVTFAPDCVGPEVEEIVNKAEDGSVILLENLRFHIEEEGSSKDKEGNKTKADKAQVEAFRKGLTALGDVYINDAFGTAHRAHSSMVGVDLPQKASGFLVKKELEYFAKALENPQRPFLAILGGAKVSDKIQLIDNLLDKVNTLIICGGMAFTFKKTLENVSIGNSLFDEAGSKTVGNLVEKAKQKGVKLVLPVDYITADKFDKDANT
;
A
#
# COMPACT_ATOMS: atom_id res chain seq x y z
N ASN A 1 24.28 -15.25 7.52
CA ASN A 1 24.86 -14.26 6.60
C ASN A 1 25.76 -13.22 7.27
N GLY A 2 25.84 -13.15 8.61
CA GLY A 2 26.91 -12.37 9.27
C GLY A 2 26.90 -10.87 8.97
N ALA A 3 25.72 -10.25 8.82
CA ALA A 3 25.63 -8.80 8.70
C ALA A 3 26.13 -8.14 9.99
N GLN A 4 26.98 -7.11 9.86
CA GLN A 4 27.50 -6.35 10.99
C GLN A 4 26.35 -5.73 11.79
N SER A 5 25.39 -5.10 11.13
CA SER A 5 24.20 -4.55 11.78
C SER A 5 23.01 -4.57 10.84
N VAL A 6 21.81 -4.48 11.41
CA VAL A 6 20.54 -4.34 10.68
C VAL A 6 19.85 -3.08 11.16
N ILE A 7 19.79 -2.07 10.29
CA ILE A 7 19.16 -0.78 10.54
C ILE A 7 17.74 -0.82 9.97
N LEU A 8 16.74 -0.74 10.85
CA LEU A 8 15.33 -0.74 10.50
C LEU A 8 14.81 0.69 10.48
N MET A 9 14.21 1.09 9.36
CA MET A 9 13.57 2.40 9.20
C MET A 9 12.13 2.23 8.73
N SER A 10 11.21 2.96 9.33
CA SER A 10 9.77 2.82 9.09
C SER A 10 9.02 4.12 9.39
N HIS A 11 7.71 4.11 9.18
CA HIS A 11 6.83 5.19 9.61
C HIS A 11 5.63 4.65 10.36
N LEU A 12 5.06 5.49 11.23
CA LEU A 12 3.80 5.22 11.92
C LEU A 12 2.85 6.40 11.77
N GLY A 13 1.60 6.13 11.39
CA GLY A 13 0.57 7.15 11.28
C GLY A 13 0.86 8.27 10.29
N ARG A 14 0.39 9.48 10.62
CA ARG A 14 0.51 10.71 9.81
C ARG A 14 0.96 11.88 10.70
N PRO A 15 2.24 11.92 11.08
CA PRO A 15 2.82 13.02 11.85
C PRO A 15 3.02 14.32 11.05
N ASN A 16 2.87 14.27 9.72
CA ASN A 16 2.95 15.43 8.82
C ASN A 16 4.30 16.20 8.90
N GLY A 17 5.43 15.50 8.95
CA GLY A 17 6.75 16.14 8.92
C GLY A 17 7.10 16.89 10.20
N SER A 18 6.55 16.47 11.35
CA SER A 18 6.91 17.01 12.65
C SER A 18 6.89 15.93 13.73
N PRO A 19 7.84 15.94 14.69
CA PRO A 19 7.87 14.99 15.79
C PRO A 19 6.56 14.98 16.59
N ASN A 20 6.03 13.79 16.86
CA ASN A 20 4.82 13.60 17.64
C ASN A 20 4.88 12.27 18.39
N GLU A 21 4.91 12.34 19.73
CA GLU A 21 5.04 11.18 20.61
C GLU A 21 4.00 10.09 20.34
N LYS A 22 2.77 10.46 19.96
CA LYS A 22 1.70 9.52 19.59
C LYS A 22 2.10 8.58 18.45
N TYR A 23 2.98 9.04 17.57
CA TYR A 23 3.43 8.31 16.40
C TYR A 23 4.90 7.86 16.50
N SER A 24 5.50 7.90 17.70
CA SER A 24 6.83 7.33 17.91
C SER A 24 6.82 5.82 17.66
N LEU A 25 7.92 5.30 17.11
CA LEU A 25 8.16 3.86 16.94
C LEU A 25 8.70 3.20 18.22
N LYS A 26 8.99 3.96 19.28
CA LYS A 26 9.48 3.44 20.55
C LYS A 26 8.65 2.26 21.12
N PRO A 27 7.31 2.25 21.06
CA PRO A 27 6.52 1.10 21.54
C PRO A 27 6.77 -0.20 20.76
N VAL A 28 7.27 -0.11 19.51
CA VAL A 28 7.58 -1.28 18.66
C VAL A 28 8.81 -2.02 19.17
N VAL A 29 9.73 -1.34 19.86
CA VAL A 29 11.00 -1.90 20.35
C VAL A 29 10.74 -3.13 21.22
N ALA A 30 9.90 -3.01 22.24
CA ALA A 30 9.65 -4.10 23.19
C ALA A 30 9.05 -5.36 22.53
N GLU A 31 8.14 -5.18 21.57
CA GLU A 31 7.57 -6.32 20.84
C GLU A 31 8.59 -6.92 19.87
N LEU A 32 9.40 -6.10 19.20
CA LEU A 32 10.45 -6.58 18.30
C LEU A 32 11.54 -7.35 19.05
N GLU A 33 11.96 -6.88 20.23
CA GLU A 33 12.93 -7.58 21.08
C GLU A 33 12.42 -8.95 21.51
N LYS A 34 11.15 -9.02 21.91
CA LYS A 34 10.47 -10.26 22.26
C LYS A 34 10.41 -11.24 21.08
N LEU A 35 10.02 -10.77 19.89
CA LEU A 35 9.89 -11.61 18.69
C LEU A 35 11.26 -12.11 18.18
N LEU A 36 12.30 -11.28 18.28
CA LEU A 36 13.66 -11.63 17.84
C LEU A 36 14.47 -12.38 18.90
N SER A 37 14.04 -12.33 20.17
CA SER A 37 14.84 -12.75 21.33
C SER A 37 16.24 -12.09 21.33
N LYS A 38 16.28 -10.81 20.95
CA LYS A 38 17.50 -9.99 20.83
C LYS A 38 17.22 -8.57 21.29
N LYS A 39 18.22 -7.90 21.83
CA LYS A 39 18.16 -6.47 22.14
C LYS A 39 18.02 -5.65 20.85
N VAL A 40 17.19 -4.63 20.88
CA VAL A 40 17.01 -3.67 19.78
C VAL A 40 17.39 -2.29 20.30
N THR A 41 18.42 -1.69 19.69
CA THR A 41 18.80 -0.31 19.98
C THR A 41 17.82 0.64 19.29
N PHE A 42 17.17 1.51 20.05
CA PHE A 42 16.31 2.54 19.49
C PHE A 42 17.08 3.84 19.34
N ALA A 43 17.20 4.34 18.11
CA ALA A 43 17.85 5.62 17.84
C ALA A 43 16.87 6.79 18.12
N PRO A 44 17.37 7.94 18.60
CA PRO A 44 16.51 9.09 18.92
C PRO A 44 15.93 9.78 17.70
N ASP A 45 16.52 9.55 16.52
CA ASP A 45 16.07 10.06 15.23
C ASP A 45 16.37 9.02 14.12
N CYS A 46 16.12 9.36 12.85
CA CYS A 46 16.42 8.50 11.69
C CYS A 46 17.57 8.99 10.80
N VAL A 47 18.07 10.21 11.03
CA VAL A 47 19.24 10.77 10.36
C VAL A 47 20.03 11.65 11.34
N GLY A 48 21.25 12.02 10.97
CA GLY A 48 22.08 12.97 11.72
C GLY A 48 23.21 12.30 12.50
N PRO A 49 24.11 13.12 13.10
CA PRO A 49 25.39 12.65 13.62
C PRO A 49 25.26 11.66 14.77
N GLU A 50 24.26 11.82 15.65
CA GLU A 50 24.01 10.89 16.75
C GLU A 50 23.56 9.51 16.24
N VAL A 51 22.72 9.48 15.20
CA VAL A 51 22.27 8.23 14.57
C VAL A 51 23.44 7.53 13.89
N GLU A 52 24.25 8.27 13.14
CA GLU A 52 25.47 7.75 12.50
C GLU A 52 26.46 7.18 13.53
N GLU A 53 26.64 7.86 14.66
CA GLU A 53 27.49 7.38 15.76
C GLU A 53 26.97 6.06 16.36
N ILE A 54 25.66 5.95 16.59
CA ILE A 54 25.02 4.72 17.08
C ILE A 54 25.23 3.56 16.11
N VAL A 55 25.05 3.81 14.80
CA VAL A 55 25.22 2.78 13.76
C VAL A 55 26.69 2.36 13.63
N ASN A 56 27.63 3.32 13.65
CA ASN A 56 29.06 3.03 13.52
C ASN A 56 29.66 2.30 14.73
N LYS A 57 29.06 2.45 15.92
CA LYS A 57 29.46 1.76 17.15
C LYS A 57 28.74 0.42 17.36
N ALA A 58 27.89 0.01 16.42
CA ALA A 58 27.11 -1.21 16.54
C ALA A 58 28.01 -2.45 16.56
N GLU A 59 27.78 -3.32 17.53
CA GLU A 59 28.43 -4.64 17.59
C GLU A 59 27.88 -5.56 16.50
N ASP A 60 28.66 -6.58 16.13
CA ASP A 60 28.27 -7.54 15.09
C ASP A 60 26.92 -8.21 15.41
N GLY A 61 26.02 -8.20 14.43
CA GLY A 61 24.67 -8.74 14.53
C GLY A 61 23.67 -7.87 15.28
N SER A 62 24.00 -6.60 15.57
CA SER A 62 23.08 -5.65 16.22
C SER A 62 21.85 -5.35 15.36
N VAL A 63 20.73 -5.08 16.04
CA VAL A 63 19.50 -4.60 15.43
C VAL A 63 19.21 -3.20 15.96
N ILE A 64 19.05 -2.24 15.05
CA ILE A 64 18.80 -0.83 15.36
C ILE A 64 17.47 -0.45 14.74
N LEU A 65 16.55 0.10 15.53
CA LEU A 65 15.31 0.71 15.04
C LEU A 65 15.45 2.23 15.08
N LEU A 66 15.35 2.86 13.93
CA LEU A 66 15.29 4.31 13.80
C LEU A 66 13.91 4.84 14.21
N GLU A 67 13.86 6.10 14.61
CA GLU A 67 12.59 6.78 14.85
C GLU A 67 11.82 7.00 13.51
N ASN A 68 10.54 7.34 13.64
CA ASN A 68 9.59 7.51 12.55
C ASN A 68 10.08 8.46 11.45
N LEU A 69 10.32 7.92 10.25
CA LEU A 69 10.77 8.66 9.07
C LEU A 69 9.88 9.88 8.73
N ARG A 70 8.57 9.79 8.99
CA ARG A 70 7.63 10.88 8.68
C ARG A 70 7.66 12.02 9.70
N PHE A 71 8.49 11.97 10.73
CA PHE A 71 8.81 13.15 11.54
C PHE A 71 9.59 14.19 10.73
N HIS A 72 10.19 13.79 9.61
CA HIS A 72 10.85 14.65 8.64
C HIS A 72 9.94 14.91 7.44
N ILE A 73 9.76 16.17 7.05
CA ILE A 73 8.94 16.54 5.89
C ILE A 73 9.55 16.00 4.58
N GLU A 74 10.85 15.79 4.60
CA GLU A 74 11.70 15.29 3.53
C GLU A 74 11.36 13.85 3.13
N GLU A 75 10.75 13.06 4.01
CA GLU A 75 10.31 11.70 3.70
C GLU A 75 9.18 11.69 2.66
N GLU A 76 8.11 12.45 2.90
CA GLU A 76 6.97 12.56 1.98
C GLU A 76 7.15 13.68 0.93
N GLY A 77 8.19 14.51 1.08
CA GLY A 77 8.47 15.69 0.26
C GLY A 77 7.47 16.85 0.45
N SER A 78 6.50 16.68 1.34
CA SER A 78 5.52 17.70 1.70
C SER A 78 4.77 17.33 2.98
N SER A 79 4.29 18.34 3.71
CA SER A 79 3.41 18.19 4.86
C SER A 79 2.10 18.94 4.64
N LYS A 80 1.09 18.60 5.46
CA LYS A 80 -0.15 19.37 5.57
C LYS A 80 -0.34 19.81 7.01
N ASP A 81 -0.67 21.08 7.20
CA ASP A 81 -1.08 21.59 8.50
C ASP A 81 -2.53 21.18 8.84
N LYS A 82 -3.02 21.60 10.01
CA LYS A 82 -4.38 21.31 10.48
C LYS A 82 -5.47 21.95 9.61
N GLU A 83 -5.13 23.00 8.88
CA GLU A 83 -6.01 23.76 8.00
C GLU A 83 -6.03 23.17 6.58
N GLY A 84 -5.13 22.22 6.29
CA GLY A 84 -5.02 21.54 5.01
C GLY A 84 -4.06 22.23 4.03
N ASN A 85 -3.36 23.29 4.46
CA ASN A 85 -2.36 23.95 3.63
C ASN A 85 -1.17 23.03 3.44
N LYS A 86 -0.67 22.95 2.20
CA LYS A 86 0.42 22.04 1.82
C LYS A 86 1.74 22.78 1.74
N THR A 87 2.69 22.39 2.58
CA THR A 87 4.08 22.87 2.52
C THR A 87 4.93 21.83 1.79
N LYS A 88 5.76 22.24 0.84
CA LYS A 88 6.73 21.35 0.17
C LYS A 88 8.07 21.44 0.88
N ALA A 89 8.75 20.30 1.02
CA ALA A 89 10.12 20.26 1.49
C ALA A 89 11.04 20.95 0.49
N ASP A 90 12.10 21.59 0.98
CA ASP A 90 13.16 22.11 0.12
C ASP A 90 13.92 20.96 -0.55
N LYS A 91 14.32 21.13 -1.81
CA LYS A 91 14.98 20.05 -2.56
C LYS A 91 16.34 19.68 -1.98
N ALA A 92 17.12 20.67 -1.53
CA ALA A 92 18.42 20.41 -0.93
C ALA A 92 18.28 19.69 0.42
N GLN A 93 17.22 20.00 1.18
CA GLN A 93 16.89 19.27 2.41
C GLN A 93 16.49 17.82 2.12
N VAL A 94 15.67 17.57 1.09
CA VAL A 94 15.34 16.19 0.66
C VAL A 94 16.60 15.42 0.24
N GLU A 95 17.50 16.05 -0.50
CA GLU A 95 18.78 15.43 -0.90
C GLU A 95 19.67 15.14 0.32
N ALA A 96 19.77 16.06 1.28
CA ALA A 96 20.53 15.86 2.51
C ALA A 96 19.94 14.72 3.36
N PHE A 97 18.61 14.66 3.50
CA PHE A 97 17.92 13.59 4.21
C PHE A 97 18.19 12.22 3.59
N ARG A 98 18.11 12.13 2.26
CA ARG A 98 18.42 10.90 1.50
C ARG A 98 19.88 10.47 1.65
N LYS A 99 20.82 11.41 1.63
CA LYS A 99 22.23 11.14 1.91
C LYS A 99 22.43 10.62 3.34
N GLY A 100 21.75 11.22 4.31
CA GLY A 100 21.74 10.75 5.70
C GLY A 100 21.28 9.29 5.80
N LEU A 101 20.16 8.93 5.19
CA LEU A 101 19.68 7.54 5.16
C LEU A 101 20.65 6.59 4.43
N THR A 102 21.25 7.06 3.32
CA THR A 102 22.21 6.29 2.51
C THR A 102 23.48 5.99 3.30
N ALA A 103 23.92 6.89 4.17
CA ALA A 103 25.12 6.71 4.98
C ALA A 103 25.00 5.63 6.07
N LEU A 104 23.78 5.14 6.37
CA LEU A 104 23.53 4.21 7.48
C LEU A 104 23.78 2.73 7.13
N GLY A 105 24.16 2.41 5.91
CA GLY A 105 24.47 1.02 5.56
C GLY A 105 25.02 0.85 4.16
N ASP A 106 25.48 -0.37 3.87
CA ASP A 106 26.14 -0.70 2.60
C ASP A 106 25.19 -1.32 1.57
N VAL A 107 24.07 -1.90 2.03
CA VAL A 107 23.05 -2.56 1.23
C VAL A 107 21.66 -2.11 1.66
N TYR A 108 20.79 -1.82 0.71
CA TYR A 108 19.39 -1.46 0.97
C TYR A 108 18.45 -2.63 0.69
N ILE A 109 17.61 -2.97 1.68
CA ILE A 109 16.56 -3.97 1.54
C ILE A 109 15.20 -3.28 1.73
N ASN A 110 14.35 -3.32 0.69
CA ASN A 110 12.97 -2.87 0.82
C ASN A 110 12.05 -4.05 1.12
N ASP A 111 11.48 -4.08 2.33
CA ASP A 111 10.46 -5.07 2.72
C ASP A 111 9.08 -4.44 2.98
N ALA A 112 8.83 -3.23 2.46
CA ALA A 112 7.63 -2.43 2.68
C ALA A 112 6.79 -2.23 1.40
N PHE A 113 6.16 -3.31 0.90
CA PHE A 113 5.36 -3.26 -0.33
C PHE A 113 4.22 -2.23 -0.27
N GLY A 114 3.58 -2.08 0.90
CA GLY A 114 2.47 -1.14 1.11
C GLY A 114 2.82 0.32 0.84
N THR A 115 4.11 0.69 0.85
CA THR A 115 4.59 2.04 0.53
C THR A 115 5.27 2.16 -0.83
N ALA A 116 5.47 1.05 -1.55
CA ALA A 116 6.19 1.05 -2.83
C ALA A 116 5.51 1.88 -3.94
N HIS A 117 4.21 2.16 -3.80
CA HIS A 117 3.46 3.05 -4.71
C HIS A 117 3.80 4.55 -4.53
N ARG A 118 4.67 4.90 -3.58
CA ARG A 118 5.02 6.29 -3.25
C ARG A 118 6.48 6.59 -3.56
N ALA A 119 6.73 7.73 -4.20
CA ALA A 119 8.07 8.24 -4.47
C ALA A 119 8.70 8.96 -3.26
N HIS A 120 8.58 8.36 -2.07
CA HIS A 120 9.13 8.89 -0.83
C HIS A 120 10.65 8.68 -0.73
N SER A 121 11.32 9.44 0.12
CA SER A 121 12.79 9.38 0.27
C SER A 121 13.28 7.98 0.68
N SER A 122 12.63 7.31 1.63
CA SER A 122 12.97 5.94 2.02
C SER A 122 12.76 4.88 0.94
N MET A 123 11.92 5.15 -0.07
CA MET A 123 11.56 4.21 -1.14
C MET A 123 12.45 4.34 -2.38
N VAL A 124 12.78 5.58 -2.76
CA VAL A 124 13.50 5.86 -4.02
C VAL A 124 14.78 6.66 -3.84
N GLY A 125 15.09 7.10 -2.62
CA GLY A 125 16.16 8.03 -2.33
C GLY A 125 17.42 7.43 -1.71
N VAL A 126 17.39 6.16 -1.28
CA VAL A 126 18.58 5.48 -0.74
C VAL A 126 19.48 5.05 -1.90
N ASP A 127 20.67 5.67 -2.00
CA ASP A 127 21.57 5.49 -3.13
C ASP A 127 22.74 4.55 -2.81
N LEU A 128 22.39 3.26 -2.68
CA LEU A 128 23.38 2.20 -2.51
C LEU A 128 23.51 1.35 -3.79
N PRO A 129 24.70 0.78 -4.07
CA PRO A 129 24.91 -0.06 -5.26
C PRO A 129 23.98 -1.25 -5.32
N GLN A 130 23.69 -1.87 -4.16
CA GLN A 130 22.80 -3.02 -4.04
C GLN A 130 21.51 -2.61 -3.35
N LYS A 131 20.40 -2.77 -4.09
CA LYS A 131 19.03 -2.56 -3.63
C LYS A 131 18.24 -3.82 -3.93
N ALA A 132 17.75 -4.51 -2.91
CA ALA A 132 17.01 -5.76 -3.06
C ALA A 132 15.66 -5.72 -2.36
N SER A 133 14.73 -6.56 -2.82
CA SER A 133 13.49 -6.81 -2.09
C SER A 133 13.78 -7.71 -0.88
N GLY A 134 13.17 -7.39 0.26
CA GLY A 134 13.02 -8.33 1.36
C GLY A 134 12.06 -9.46 1.01
N PHE A 135 11.82 -10.39 1.93
CA PHE A 135 11.02 -11.58 1.65
C PHE A 135 9.53 -11.28 1.48
N LEU A 136 8.97 -10.31 2.21
CA LEU A 136 7.58 -9.89 2.05
C LEU A 136 7.38 -9.24 0.69
N VAL A 137 8.24 -8.28 0.33
CA VAL A 137 8.15 -7.63 -0.99
C VAL A 137 8.41 -8.63 -2.12
N LYS A 138 9.40 -9.52 -1.98
CA LYS A 138 9.65 -10.60 -2.94
C LYS A 138 8.39 -11.44 -3.16
N LYS A 139 7.73 -11.86 -2.08
CA LYS A 139 6.49 -12.64 -2.15
C LYS A 139 5.41 -11.86 -2.90
N GLU A 140 5.17 -10.60 -2.55
CA GLU A 140 4.19 -9.75 -3.25
C GLU A 140 4.51 -9.68 -4.75
N LEU A 141 5.76 -9.39 -5.13
CA LEU A 141 6.21 -9.32 -6.52
C LEU A 141 6.01 -10.66 -7.26
N GLU A 142 6.35 -11.79 -6.64
CA GLU A 142 6.17 -13.12 -7.25
C GLU A 142 4.70 -13.44 -7.52
N TYR A 143 3.79 -13.14 -6.57
CA TYR A 143 2.37 -13.40 -6.75
C TYR A 143 1.75 -12.45 -7.78
N PHE A 144 2.09 -11.16 -7.75
CA PHE A 144 1.61 -10.20 -8.75
C PHE A 144 2.17 -10.48 -10.15
N ALA A 145 3.44 -10.85 -10.29
CA ALA A 145 4.03 -11.22 -11.58
C ALA A 145 3.34 -12.45 -12.17
N LYS A 146 3.07 -13.48 -11.35
CA LYS A 146 2.27 -14.64 -11.78
C LYS A 146 0.89 -14.23 -12.26
N ALA A 147 0.21 -13.31 -11.59
CA ALA A 147 -1.13 -12.88 -11.97
C ALA A 147 -1.16 -11.91 -13.18
N LEU A 148 -0.15 -11.06 -13.34
CA LEU A 148 -0.19 -9.91 -14.24
C LEU A 148 0.66 -10.05 -15.50
N GLU A 149 1.69 -10.90 -15.49
CA GLU A 149 2.61 -11.08 -16.61
C GLU A 149 2.35 -12.41 -17.34
N ASN A 150 2.46 -13.53 -16.62
CA ASN A 150 2.28 -14.88 -17.17
C ASN A 150 1.27 -15.71 -16.35
N PRO A 151 -0.02 -15.33 -16.32
CA PRO A 151 -1.01 -16.06 -15.56
C PRO A 151 -1.26 -17.45 -16.13
N GLN A 152 -1.28 -18.45 -15.25
CA GLN A 152 -1.84 -19.74 -15.59
C GLN A 152 -3.32 -19.57 -15.95
N ARG A 153 -3.71 -20.16 -17.08
CA ARG A 153 -5.07 -20.03 -17.61
C ARG A 153 -5.86 -21.32 -17.39
N PRO A 154 -7.18 -21.23 -17.12
CA PRO A 154 -8.00 -20.01 -17.11
C PRO A 154 -7.76 -19.11 -15.87
N PHE A 155 -7.56 -17.82 -16.11
CA PHE A 155 -7.36 -16.82 -15.06
C PHE A 155 -8.68 -16.13 -14.70
N LEU A 156 -9.10 -16.26 -13.45
CA LEU A 156 -10.33 -15.66 -12.91
C LEU A 156 -9.98 -14.48 -12.00
N ALA A 157 -10.65 -13.34 -12.21
CA ALA A 157 -10.70 -12.26 -11.22
C ALA A 157 -12.09 -12.18 -10.57
N ILE A 158 -12.11 -11.89 -9.26
CA ILE A 158 -13.32 -11.69 -8.47
C ILE A 158 -13.27 -10.29 -7.88
N LEU A 159 -14.19 -9.42 -8.30
CA LEU A 159 -14.26 -8.03 -7.85
C LEU A 159 -15.59 -7.77 -7.15
N GLY A 160 -15.51 -7.51 -5.85
CA GLY A 160 -16.65 -7.05 -5.04
C GLY A 160 -16.52 -5.58 -4.65
N GLY A 161 -17.42 -5.08 -3.80
CA GLY A 161 -17.34 -3.74 -3.21
C GLY A 161 -18.60 -2.92 -3.42
N ALA A 162 -18.59 -1.67 -2.96
CA ALA A 162 -19.76 -0.79 -2.94
C ALA A 162 -19.96 0.01 -4.24
N LYS A 163 -18.90 0.62 -4.77
CA LYS A 163 -18.96 1.57 -5.90
C LYS A 163 -18.19 1.04 -7.10
N VAL A 164 -18.74 1.27 -8.30
CA VAL A 164 -18.11 0.89 -9.58
C VAL A 164 -17.02 1.90 -9.94
N SER A 165 -17.29 3.19 -9.75
CA SER A 165 -16.41 4.34 -10.06
C SER A 165 -15.00 4.19 -9.51
N ASP A 166 -14.87 3.76 -8.25
CA ASP A 166 -13.59 3.52 -7.60
C ASP A 166 -12.77 2.38 -8.25
N LYS A 167 -13.43 1.54 -9.06
CA LYS A 167 -12.86 0.31 -9.63
C LYS A 167 -12.82 0.28 -11.15
N ILE A 168 -13.24 1.34 -11.85
CA ILE A 168 -13.29 1.38 -13.31
C ILE A 168 -11.91 1.03 -13.90
N GLN A 169 -10.85 1.71 -13.44
CA GLN A 169 -9.49 1.48 -13.94
C GLN A 169 -8.99 0.06 -13.64
N LEU A 170 -9.37 -0.50 -12.48
CA LEU A 170 -8.99 -1.86 -12.11
C LEU A 170 -9.69 -2.90 -13.01
N ILE A 171 -11.00 -2.74 -13.23
CA ILE A 171 -11.77 -3.62 -14.13
C ILE A 171 -11.18 -3.52 -15.54
N ASP A 172 -11.01 -2.29 -16.05
CA ASP A 172 -10.53 -2.03 -17.40
C ASP A 172 -9.17 -2.70 -17.66
N ASN A 173 -8.21 -2.55 -16.73
CA ASN A 173 -6.90 -3.20 -16.82
C ASN A 173 -6.97 -4.73 -16.71
N LEU A 174 -7.88 -5.27 -15.89
CA LEU A 174 -8.01 -6.72 -15.72
C LEU A 174 -8.66 -7.40 -16.92
N LEU A 175 -9.55 -6.72 -17.65
CA LEU A 175 -10.19 -7.27 -18.86
C LEU A 175 -9.19 -7.60 -19.96
N ASP A 176 -8.00 -6.99 -19.97
CA ASP A 176 -6.93 -7.35 -20.89
C ASP A 176 -6.15 -8.62 -20.49
N LYS A 177 -6.38 -9.14 -19.28
CA LYS A 177 -5.57 -10.22 -18.68
C LYS A 177 -6.36 -11.47 -18.36
N VAL A 178 -7.58 -11.33 -17.84
CA VAL A 178 -8.38 -12.45 -17.30
C VAL A 178 -9.13 -13.20 -18.39
N ASN A 179 -9.52 -14.44 -18.12
CA ASN A 179 -10.46 -15.21 -18.95
C ASN A 179 -11.90 -15.05 -18.44
N THR A 180 -12.06 -14.90 -17.13
CA THR A 180 -13.36 -14.74 -16.47
C THR A 180 -13.27 -13.62 -15.46
N LEU A 181 -14.33 -12.81 -15.37
CA LEU A 181 -14.48 -11.76 -14.37
C LEU A 181 -15.81 -11.95 -13.64
N ILE A 182 -15.76 -12.17 -12.33
CA ILE A 182 -16.93 -12.13 -11.45
C ILE A 182 -17.04 -10.72 -10.87
N ILE A 183 -18.20 -10.10 -11.00
CA ILE A 183 -18.55 -8.84 -10.32
C ILE A 183 -19.61 -9.14 -9.27
N CYS A 184 -19.35 -8.81 -8.00
CA CYS A 184 -20.25 -9.10 -6.89
C CYS A 184 -20.36 -7.90 -5.92
N GLY A 185 -21.12 -8.07 -4.82
CA GLY A 185 -21.36 -7.00 -3.84
C GLY A 185 -22.25 -5.87 -4.37
N GLY A 186 -22.25 -4.73 -3.69
CA GLY A 186 -23.11 -3.58 -4.02
C GLY A 186 -22.93 -3.05 -5.45
N MET A 187 -21.71 -3.08 -5.98
CA MET A 187 -21.42 -2.64 -7.33
C MET A 187 -22.13 -3.48 -8.41
N ALA A 188 -22.52 -4.73 -8.12
CA ALA A 188 -23.26 -5.57 -9.06
C ALA A 188 -24.65 -4.99 -9.38
N PHE A 189 -25.29 -4.28 -8.45
CA PHE A 189 -26.59 -3.66 -8.68
C PHE A 189 -26.52 -2.54 -9.72
N THR A 190 -25.42 -1.78 -9.77
CA THR A 190 -25.19 -0.82 -10.86
C THR A 190 -25.11 -1.52 -12.21
N PHE A 191 -24.40 -2.66 -12.31
CA PHE A 191 -24.34 -3.43 -13.56
C PHE A 191 -25.72 -3.95 -13.97
N LYS A 192 -26.44 -4.60 -13.05
CA LYS A 192 -27.75 -5.23 -13.33
C LYS A 192 -28.83 -4.21 -13.67
N LYS A 193 -28.87 -3.08 -12.96
CA LYS A 193 -29.80 -1.98 -13.28
C LYS A 193 -29.49 -1.36 -14.64
N THR A 194 -28.22 -1.11 -14.94
CA THR A 194 -27.84 -0.45 -16.21
C THR A 194 -27.99 -1.36 -17.43
N LEU A 195 -27.66 -2.66 -17.31
CA LEU A 195 -27.63 -3.58 -18.46
C LEU A 195 -28.98 -4.27 -18.70
N GLU A 196 -29.69 -4.59 -17.63
CA GLU A 196 -30.88 -5.45 -17.67
C GLU A 196 -32.12 -4.76 -17.11
N ASN A 197 -32.01 -3.49 -16.69
CA ASN A 197 -33.08 -2.70 -16.07
C ASN A 197 -33.71 -3.40 -14.85
N VAL A 198 -32.90 -4.16 -14.09
CA VAL A 198 -33.36 -4.84 -12.86
C VAL A 198 -33.78 -3.81 -11.81
N SER A 199 -34.93 -4.04 -11.17
CA SER A 199 -35.36 -3.26 -10.00
C SER A 199 -34.51 -3.63 -8.79
N ILE A 200 -33.85 -2.62 -8.20
CA ILE A 200 -32.87 -2.83 -7.13
C ILE A 200 -33.33 -2.31 -5.75
N GLY A 201 -34.54 -1.76 -5.65
CA GLY A 201 -35.03 -1.12 -4.42
C GLY A 201 -34.06 -0.04 -3.90
N ASN A 202 -33.73 -0.12 -2.60
CA ASN A 202 -32.79 0.79 -1.93
C ASN A 202 -31.33 0.31 -2.00
N SER A 203 -31.01 -0.66 -2.85
CA SER A 203 -29.63 -1.13 -3.01
C SER A 203 -28.72 -0.02 -3.54
N LEU A 204 -27.42 -0.15 -3.24
CA LEU A 204 -26.42 0.82 -3.67
C LEU A 204 -26.42 0.97 -5.20
N PHE A 205 -26.48 2.22 -5.66
CA PHE A 205 -26.38 2.55 -7.07
C PHE A 205 -25.39 3.69 -7.28
N ASP A 206 -24.32 3.38 -7.99
CA ASP A 206 -23.32 4.35 -8.41
C ASP A 206 -23.68 4.96 -9.78
N GLU A 207 -24.29 6.14 -9.75
CA GLU A 207 -24.72 6.84 -10.97
C GLU A 207 -23.54 7.22 -11.88
N ALA A 208 -22.41 7.64 -11.30
CA ALA A 208 -21.22 7.99 -12.08
C ALA A 208 -20.63 6.73 -12.76
N GLY A 209 -20.53 5.64 -12.01
CA GLY A 209 -20.07 4.34 -12.51
C GLY A 209 -20.97 3.75 -13.60
N SER A 210 -22.29 3.95 -13.50
CA SER A 210 -23.30 3.42 -14.44
C SER A 210 -23.02 3.80 -15.89
N LYS A 211 -22.50 5.01 -16.12
CA LYS A 211 -22.17 5.54 -17.46
C LYS A 211 -21.07 4.75 -18.17
N THR A 212 -20.27 3.99 -17.43
CA THR A 212 -19.10 3.26 -17.97
C THR A 212 -19.37 1.77 -18.11
N VAL A 213 -20.46 1.25 -17.52
CA VAL A 213 -20.79 -0.18 -17.49
C VAL A 213 -20.90 -0.76 -18.90
N GLY A 214 -21.58 -0.07 -19.82
CA GLY A 214 -21.72 -0.52 -21.21
C GLY A 214 -20.38 -0.75 -21.90
N ASN A 215 -19.46 0.21 -21.77
CA ASN A 215 -18.12 0.14 -22.36
C ASN A 215 -17.30 -1.01 -21.78
N LEU A 216 -17.39 -1.27 -20.46
CA LEU A 216 -16.70 -2.39 -19.82
C LEU A 216 -17.22 -3.75 -20.32
N VAL A 217 -18.54 -3.89 -20.51
CA VAL A 217 -19.14 -5.11 -21.05
C VAL A 217 -18.74 -5.32 -22.51
N GLU A 218 -18.69 -4.24 -23.30
CA GLU A 218 -18.25 -4.31 -24.68
C GLU A 218 -16.79 -4.75 -24.78
N LYS A 219 -15.89 -4.12 -23.99
CA LYS A 219 -14.49 -4.54 -23.90
C LYS A 219 -14.35 -6.00 -23.47
N ALA A 220 -15.13 -6.44 -22.48
CA ALA A 220 -15.13 -7.83 -22.04
C ALA A 220 -15.50 -8.79 -23.18
N LYS A 221 -16.54 -8.47 -23.97
CA LYS A 221 -16.93 -9.25 -25.16
C LYS A 221 -15.81 -9.27 -26.21
N GLN A 222 -15.24 -8.11 -26.53
CA GLN A 222 -14.15 -7.98 -27.51
C GLN A 222 -12.92 -8.79 -27.11
N LYS A 223 -12.62 -8.87 -25.81
CA LYS A 223 -11.49 -9.64 -25.26
C LYS A 223 -11.82 -11.12 -24.98
N GLY A 224 -13.04 -11.56 -25.25
CA GLY A 224 -13.48 -12.93 -24.96
C GLY A 224 -13.54 -13.26 -23.46
N VAL A 225 -13.69 -12.25 -22.61
CA VAL A 225 -13.79 -12.41 -21.16
C VAL A 225 -15.22 -12.81 -20.78
N LYS A 226 -15.36 -13.93 -20.07
CA LYS A 226 -16.64 -14.34 -19.48
C LYS A 226 -16.97 -13.44 -18.28
N LEU A 227 -17.90 -12.53 -18.44
CA LEU A 227 -18.44 -11.74 -17.33
C LEU A 227 -19.52 -12.55 -16.58
N VAL A 228 -19.40 -12.62 -15.26
CA VAL A 228 -20.35 -13.32 -14.39
C VAL A 228 -20.89 -12.33 -13.36
N LEU A 229 -22.21 -12.21 -13.31
CA LEU A 229 -22.95 -11.39 -12.35
C LEU A 229 -23.84 -12.27 -11.47
N PRO A 230 -24.23 -11.83 -10.26
CA PRO A 230 -25.16 -12.58 -9.43
C PRO A 230 -26.53 -12.67 -10.12
N VAL A 231 -27.23 -13.77 -9.87
CA VAL A 231 -28.55 -14.07 -10.45
C VAL A 231 -29.67 -14.01 -9.42
N ASP A 232 -29.32 -14.08 -8.14
CA ASP A 232 -30.18 -14.00 -6.97
C ASP A 232 -29.50 -13.17 -5.85
N TYR A 233 -30.29 -12.74 -4.89
CA TYR A 233 -29.85 -11.87 -3.79
C TYR A 233 -30.62 -12.19 -2.52
N ILE A 234 -29.94 -12.09 -1.38
CA ILE A 234 -30.60 -11.95 -0.08
C ILE A 234 -30.90 -10.46 0.10
N THR A 235 -32.18 -10.12 0.28
CA THR A 235 -32.63 -8.74 0.52
C THR A 235 -32.72 -8.45 2.01
N ALA A 236 -32.87 -7.18 2.39
CA ALA A 236 -33.11 -6.81 3.79
C ALA A 236 -34.01 -5.56 3.84
N ASP A 237 -34.81 -5.42 4.90
CA ASP A 237 -35.67 -4.24 5.12
C ASP A 237 -34.90 -2.99 5.57
N LYS A 238 -33.70 -3.15 6.15
CA LYS A 238 -32.79 -2.07 6.57
C LYS A 238 -31.32 -2.52 6.54
N PHE A 239 -30.40 -1.55 6.55
CA PHE A 239 -28.96 -1.83 6.64
C PHE A 239 -28.53 -1.97 8.11
N ASP A 240 -28.92 -3.08 8.71
CA ASP A 240 -28.63 -3.43 10.11
C ASP A 240 -28.31 -4.93 10.21
N LYS A 241 -27.50 -5.31 11.20
CA LYS A 241 -27.16 -6.72 11.46
C LYS A 241 -28.41 -7.55 11.84
N ASP A 242 -29.43 -6.91 12.41
CA ASP A 242 -30.67 -7.52 12.91
C ASP A 242 -31.86 -7.24 11.96
N ALA A 243 -31.59 -6.99 10.67
CA ALA A 243 -32.61 -6.77 9.65
C ALA A 243 -33.37 -8.05 9.28
N ASN A 244 -34.62 -7.92 8.81
CA ASN A 244 -35.38 -9.04 8.27
C ASN A 244 -34.94 -9.29 6.82
N THR A 245 -34.59 -10.52 6.47
CA THR A 245 -34.04 -10.92 5.16
C THR A 245 -34.95 -11.79 4.32
#